data_AF-F2JGT4-F1
#
_entry.id   AF-F2JGT4-F1
#
_cell.length_a   1.000
_cell.length_b   1.000
_cell.length_c   1.000
_cell.angle_alpha   90.00
_cell.angle_beta   90.00
_cell.angle_gamma   90.00
#
_symmetry.space_group_name_H-M   'P 1'
#
loop_
_entity.id
_entity.type
_entity.pdbx_description
1 polymer ?
#
loop_
_entity_poly.entity_id
_entity_poly.type
_entity_poly.pdbx_seq_one_letter_code
_entity_poly.pdbx_strand_id
1 'polypeptide(L)'
;MVIDFILNMILVIGLVSLFNLTRYILKVRKVVKKYKDNPNVEGITIVNGEIKIIEKNQMQKDQATQLLKEELVIDPICHKEIEKSQAYRIVKQGKEYFFCSWECREQFLKQKEGI
;
A
#
# COMPACT_ATOMS: atom_id res chain seq x y z
N MET A 1 42.86 31.44 -14.44
CA MET A 1 42.10 30.60 -15.41
C MET A 1 41.84 29.19 -14.87
N VAL A 2 42.85 28.38 -14.57
CA VAL A 2 42.64 27.00 -14.06
C VAL A 2 42.11 27.00 -12.61
N ILE A 3 42.67 27.83 -11.75
CA ILE A 3 42.25 27.95 -10.34
C ILE A 3 40.79 28.41 -10.24
N ASP A 4 40.41 29.40 -11.04
CA ASP A 4 39.02 29.92 -11.10
C ASP A 4 38.03 28.84 -11.55
N PHE A 5 38.43 28.00 -12.51
CA PHE A 5 37.61 26.87 -12.95
C PHE A 5 37.41 25.82 -11.86
N ILE A 6 38.46 25.50 -11.10
CA ILE A 6 38.40 24.56 -9.97
C ILE A 6 37.53 25.12 -8.84
N LEU A 7 37.70 26.40 -8.49
CA LEU A 7 36.88 27.08 -7.48
C LEU A 7 35.39 27.07 -7.87
N ASN A 8 35.07 27.35 -9.14
CA ASN A 8 33.70 27.28 -9.63
C ASN A 8 33.11 25.86 -9.58
N MET A 9 33.90 24.82 -9.90
CA MET A 9 33.46 23.43 -9.77
C MET A 9 33.16 23.06 -8.31
N ILE A 10 34.03 23.46 -7.38
CA ILE A 10 33.81 23.23 -5.94
C ILE A 10 32.54 23.97 -5.47
N LEU A 11 32.34 25.21 -5.93
CA LEU A 11 31.16 26.01 -5.60
C LEU A 11 29.87 25.32 -6.07
N VAL A 12 29.83 24.82 -7.31
CA VAL A 12 28.68 24.09 -7.87
C VAL A 12 28.40 22.80 -7.08
N ILE A 13 29.44 22.01 -6.76
CA ILE A 13 29.29 20.80 -5.94
C ILE A 13 28.75 21.15 -4.55
N GLY A 14 29.26 22.22 -3.95
CA GLY A 14 28.77 22.74 -2.67
C GLY A 14 27.29 23.12 -2.72
N LEU A 15 26.84 23.80 -3.78
CA LEU A 15 25.43 24.17 -3.97
C LEU A 15 24.53 22.95 -4.16
N VAL A 16 24.97 21.95 -4.94
CA VAL A 16 24.21 20.70 -5.14
C VAL A 16 24.09 19.92 -3.83
N SER A 17 25.17 19.84 -3.06
CA SER A 17 25.18 19.19 -1.73
C SER A 17 24.23 19.90 -0.76
N LEU A 18 24.28 21.23 -0.70
CA LEU A 18 23.39 22.04 0.13
C LEU A 18 21.92 21.86 -0.29
N PHE A 19 21.64 21.81 -1.59
CA PHE A 19 20.29 21.57 -2.10
C PHE A 19 19.75 20.19 -1.67
N ASN A 20 20.57 19.15 -1.77
CA ASN A 20 20.21 17.81 -1.32
C ASN A 20 19.95 17.76 0.19
N LEU A 21 20.80 18.39 1.00
CA LEU A 21 20.61 18.51 2.45
C LEU A 21 19.31 19.24 2.78
N THR A 22 19.04 20.35 2.09
CA THR A 22 17.82 21.14 2.27
C THR A 22 16.58 20.30 1.95
N ARG A 23 16.61 19.57 0.83
CA ARG A 23 15.53 18.64 0.46
C ARG A 23 15.33 17.55 1.52
N TYR A 24 16.40 16.98 2.05
CA TYR A 24 16.34 15.97 3.11
C TYR A 24 15.66 16.52 4.37
N ILE A 25 16.09 17.70 4.85
CA ILE A 25 15.50 18.37 6.02
C ILE A 25 14.00 18.63 5.79
N LEU A 26 13.61 19.12 4.61
CA LEU A 26 12.20 19.34 4.28
C LEU A 26 11.38 18.05 4.29
N LYS A 27 11.93 16.92 3.81
CA LYS A 27 11.28 15.60 3.85
C LYS A 27 11.04 15.17 5.30
N VAL A 28 12.04 15.31 6.17
CA VAL A 28 11.92 14.99 7.60
C VAL A 28 10.84 15.85 8.27
N ARG A 29 10.84 17.17 8.04
CA ARG A 29 9.82 18.08 8.59
C ARG A 29 8.40 17.70 8.15
N LYS A 30 8.22 17.32 6.90
CA LYS A 30 6.91 16.83 6.39
C LYS A 30 6.47 15.56 7.09
N VAL A 31 7.38 14.59 7.28
CA VAL A 31 7.07 13.35 8.00
C VAL A 31 6.68 13.66 9.44
N VAL A 32 7.48 14.39 10.19
CA VAL A 32 7.16 14.74 11.59
C VAL A 32 5.80 15.46 11.70
N LYS A 33 5.49 16.39 10.78
CA LYS A 33 4.19 17.07 10.76
C LYS A 33 3.02 16.12 10.48
N LYS A 34 3.18 15.14 9.57
CA LYS A 34 2.11 14.20 9.21
C LYS A 34 1.64 13.33 10.38
N TYR A 35 2.54 13.04 11.33
CA TYR A 35 2.27 12.12 12.43
C TYR A 35 2.14 12.81 13.79
N LYS A 36 2.18 14.15 13.84
CA LYS A 36 2.08 14.94 15.08
C LYS A 36 0.77 14.69 15.84
N ASP A 37 -0.32 14.47 15.11
CA ASP A 37 -1.67 14.36 15.67
C ASP A 37 -2.16 12.91 15.77
N ASN A 38 -1.30 11.92 15.51
CA ASN A 38 -1.68 10.50 15.59
C ASN A 38 -1.46 9.96 17.02
N PRO A 39 -2.52 9.73 17.82
CA PRO A 39 -2.40 9.29 19.22
C PRO A 39 -1.89 7.85 19.36
N ASN A 40 -1.85 7.08 18.27
CA ASN A 40 -1.37 5.71 18.29
C ASN A 40 0.14 5.60 18.05
N VAL A 41 0.84 6.70 17.75
CA VAL A 41 2.30 6.67 17.57
C VAL A 41 2.99 6.53 18.91
N GLU A 42 3.69 5.41 19.12
CA GLU A 42 4.52 5.17 20.31
C GLU A 42 5.93 5.71 20.15
N GLY A 43 6.42 5.75 18.92
CA GLY A 43 7.78 6.18 18.64
C GLY A 43 8.12 6.21 17.17
N ILE A 44 9.30 6.76 16.89
CA ILE A 44 9.90 6.82 15.57
C ILE A 44 11.18 6.01 15.63
N THR A 45 11.36 5.07 14.70
CA THR A 45 12.57 4.26 14.57
C THR A 45 13.20 4.48 13.19
N ILE A 46 14.51 4.33 13.09
CA ILE A 46 15.25 4.46 11.84
C ILE A 46 15.72 3.05 11.45
N VAL A 47 15.17 2.50 10.37
CA VAL A 47 15.54 1.18 9.85
C VAL A 47 16.12 1.39 8.46
N ASN A 48 17.37 0.98 8.23
CA ASN A 48 18.07 1.14 6.95
C ASN A 48 18.10 2.59 6.43
N GLY A 49 18.17 3.56 7.33
CA GLY A 49 18.17 4.99 6.97
C GLY A 49 16.79 5.59 6.66
N GLU A 50 15.72 4.80 6.77
CA GLU A 50 14.35 5.27 6.60
C GLU A 50 13.65 5.47 7.95
N ILE A 51 12.93 6.58 8.06
CA ILE A 51 12.11 6.91 9.22
C ILE A 51 10.84 6.06 9.17
N LYS A 52 10.75 5.08 10.08
CA LYS A 52 9.56 4.25 10.29
C LYS A 52 8.88 4.64 11.60
N ILE A 53 7.57 4.53 11.62
CA ILE A 53 6.75 4.96 12.76
C ILE A 53 6.15 3.72 13.38
N ILE A 54 6.27 3.64 14.70
CA ILE A 54 5.77 2.52 15.49
C ILE A 54 4.39 2.95 16.00
N GLU A 55 3.34 2.30 15.49
CA GLU A 55 1.97 2.51 15.97
C GLU A 55 1.53 1.39 16.94
N LYS A 56 0.78 1.75 17.99
CA LYS A 56 0.07 0.81 18.86
C LYS A 56 -0.77 -0.14 18.02
N ASN A 57 -0.67 -1.43 18.31
CA ASN A 57 -1.42 -2.50 17.64
C ASN A 57 -1.18 -2.63 16.13
N GLN A 58 -0.06 -2.11 15.60
CA GLN A 58 0.24 -2.23 14.17
C GLN A 58 0.27 -3.69 13.68
N MET A 59 0.86 -4.62 14.46
CA MET A 59 0.85 -6.05 14.12
C MET A 59 -0.56 -6.65 14.09
N GLN A 60 -1.45 -6.21 14.99
CA GLN A 60 -2.85 -6.68 15.01
C GLN A 60 -3.65 -6.09 13.85
N LYS A 61 -3.36 -4.85 13.47
CA LYS A 61 -3.99 -4.18 12.32
C LYS A 61 -3.54 -4.79 11.00
N ASP A 62 -2.26 -5.11 10.87
CA ASP A 62 -1.70 -5.78 9.71
C ASP A 62 -2.26 -7.22 9.59
N GLN A 63 -2.32 -7.96 10.69
CA GLN A 63 -2.95 -9.29 10.73
C GLN A 63 -4.45 -9.23 10.43
N ALA A 64 -5.21 -8.30 11.03
CA ALA A 64 -6.63 -8.14 10.77
C ALA A 64 -6.90 -7.72 9.32
N THR A 65 -6.07 -6.82 8.75
CA THR A 65 -6.16 -6.42 7.34
C THR A 65 -5.85 -7.58 6.41
N GLN A 66 -4.88 -8.42 6.80
CA GLN A 66 -4.51 -9.60 6.01
C GLN A 66 -5.56 -10.71 6.10
N LEU A 67 -6.13 -10.96 7.28
CA LEU A 67 -7.27 -11.86 7.49
C LEU A 67 -8.50 -11.39 6.70
N LEU A 68 -8.85 -10.10 6.78
CA LEU A 68 -9.91 -9.50 5.98
C LEU A 68 -9.66 -9.70 4.48
N LYS A 69 -8.40 -9.56 4.04
CA LYS A 69 -8.04 -9.76 2.63
C LYS A 69 -8.11 -11.23 2.20
N GLU A 70 -7.80 -12.17 3.08
CA GLU A 70 -7.99 -13.61 2.85
C GLU A 70 -9.47 -14.02 2.83
N GLU A 71 -10.33 -13.25 3.49
CA GLU A 71 -11.79 -13.39 3.42
C GLU A 71 -12.42 -12.72 2.19
N LEU A 72 -11.68 -11.92 1.42
CA LEU A 72 -12.18 -11.35 0.16
C LEU A 72 -12.03 -12.36 -0.98
N VAL A 73 -13.12 -12.59 -1.71
CA VAL A 73 -13.20 -13.42 -2.92
C VAL A 73 -13.59 -12.56 -4.11
N ILE A 74 -13.13 -12.95 -5.30
CA ILE A 74 -13.36 -12.20 -6.53
C ILE A 74 -14.49 -12.87 -7.33
N ASP A 75 -15.46 -12.07 -7.76
CA ASP A 75 -16.50 -12.51 -8.71
C ASP A 75 -15.90 -12.79 -10.09
N PRO A 76 -16.07 -14.00 -10.67
CA PRO A 76 -15.54 -14.32 -12.00
C PRO A 76 -16.26 -13.60 -13.16
N ILE A 77 -17.42 -12.98 -12.94
CA ILE A 77 -18.19 -12.25 -13.95
C ILE A 77 -17.82 -10.77 -13.95
N CYS A 78 -17.98 -10.09 -12.82
CA CYS A 78 -17.77 -8.64 -12.73
C CYS A 78 -16.41 -8.24 -12.13
N HIS A 79 -15.61 -9.19 -11.67
CA HIS A 79 -14.29 -8.97 -11.05
C HIS A 79 -14.32 -8.10 -9.79
N LYS A 80 -15.48 -8.04 -9.13
CA LYS A 80 -15.65 -7.31 -7.87
C LYS A 80 -15.10 -8.15 -6.71
N GLU A 81 -14.34 -7.50 -5.82
CA GLU A 81 -13.96 -8.06 -4.52
C GLU A 81 -15.16 -8.04 -3.56
N ILE A 82 -15.45 -9.17 -2.93
CA ILE A 82 -16.60 -9.38 -2.06
C ILE A 82 -16.14 -10.15 -0.83
N GLU A 83 -16.70 -9.84 0.32
CA GLU A 83 -16.51 -10.66 1.52
C GLU A 83 -17.12 -12.06 1.30
N LYS A 84 -16.33 -13.10 1.52
CA LYS A 84 -16.72 -14.51 1.33
C LYS A 84 -17.98 -14.89 2.13
N SER A 85 -18.19 -14.25 3.28
CA SER A 85 -19.37 -14.40 4.13
C SER A 85 -20.64 -13.82 3.50
N GLN A 86 -20.53 -12.80 2.65
CA GLN A 86 -21.64 -12.13 1.97
C GLN A 86 -21.82 -12.56 0.50
N ALA A 87 -20.87 -13.30 -0.05
CA ALA A 87 -20.89 -13.72 -1.44
C ALA A 87 -21.86 -14.89 -1.69
N TYR A 88 -22.52 -14.87 -2.85
CA TYR A 88 -23.31 -16.00 -3.32
C TYR A 88 -22.38 -17.13 -3.74
N ARG A 89 -22.53 -18.32 -3.16
CA ARG A 89 -21.68 -19.48 -3.46
C ARG A 89 -22.40 -20.54 -4.29
N ILE A 90 -21.69 -21.12 -5.25
CA ILE A 90 -22.07 -22.40 -5.88
C ILE A 90 -20.90 -23.37 -5.88
N VAL A 91 -21.20 -24.66 -5.89
CA VAL A 91 -20.20 -25.72 -6.10
C VAL A 91 -20.49 -26.37 -7.46
N LYS A 92 -19.54 -26.29 -8.39
CA LYS A 92 -19.63 -26.94 -9.71
C LYS A 92 -18.33 -27.70 -9.98
N GLN A 93 -18.44 -28.99 -10.29
CA GLN A 93 -17.29 -29.88 -10.56
C GLN A 93 -16.25 -29.89 -9.40
N GLY A 94 -16.72 -29.85 -8.15
CA GLY A 94 -15.85 -29.83 -6.97
C GLY A 94 -15.14 -28.50 -6.70
N LYS A 95 -15.41 -27.45 -7.51
CA LYS A 95 -14.87 -26.11 -7.30
C LYS A 95 -15.95 -25.16 -6.79
N GLU A 96 -15.63 -24.41 -5.74
CA GLU A 96 -16.48 -23.33 -5.24
C GLU A 96 -16.26 -22.06 -6.07
N TYR A 97 -17.36 -21.40 -6.44
CA TYR A 97 -17.37 -20.09 -7.09
C TYR A 97 -18.21 -19.13 -6.26
N PHE A 98 -17.75 -17.89 -6.17
CA PHE A 98 -18.36 -16.83 -5.37
C PHE A 98 -18.78 -15.67 -6.27
N PHE A 99 -19.94 -15.06 -6.02
CA PHE A 99 -20.52 -13.99 -6.84
C PHE A 99 -21.04 -12.84 -5.98
N CYS A 100 -20.99 -11.61 -6.52
CA CYS A 100 -21.45 -10.41 -5.82
C CYS A 100 -22.97 -10.32 -5.76
N SER A 101 -23.66 -10.97 -6.69
CA SER A 101 -25.10 -10.90 -6.81
C SER A 101 -25.68 -12.16 -7.44
N TRP A 102 -27.00 -12.31 -7.32
CA TRP A 102 -27.73 -13.41 -7.92
C TRP A 102 -27.60 -13.44 -9.45
N GLU A 103 -27.59 -12.27 -10.08
CA GLU A 103 -27.50 -12.10 -11.53
C GLU A 103 -26.14 -12.60 -12.06
N CYS A 104 -25.04 -12.27 -11.38
CA CYS A 104 -23.70 -12.76 -11.75
C CYS A 104 -23.63 -14.30 -11.65
N ARG A 105 -24.24 -14.88 -10.62
CA ARG A 105 -24.36 -16.34 -10.48
C ARG A 105 -25.12 -16.96 -11.67
N GLU A 106 -26.28 -16.42 -12.03
CA GLU A 106 -27.06 -16.94 -13.16
C GLU A 106 -26.31 -16.82 -14.49
N GLN A 107 -25.63 -15.70 -14.71
CA GLN A 107 -24.85 -15.46 -15.92
C GLN A 107 -23.69 -16.45 -16.03
N PHE A 108 -23.05 -16.79 -14.90
CA PHE A 108 -22.02 -17.83 -14.84
C PHE A 108 -22.56 -19.22 -15.17
N LEU A 109 -23.76 -19.57 -14.70
CA LEU A 109 -24.39 -20.85 -15.02
C LEU A 109 -24.71 -20.94 -16.51
N LYS A 110 -25.31 -19.90 -17.08
CA LYS A 110 -25.65 -19.82 -18.52
C LYS A 110 -24.41 -19.88 -19.43
N GLN A 111 -23.30 -19.23 -19.06
CA GLN A 111 -22.07 -19.28 -19.85
C GLN A 111 -21.38 -20.66 -19.83
N LYS A 112 -21.48 -21.42 -18.74
CA LYS A 112 -20.80 -22.71 -18.56
C LYS A 112 -21.68 -23.95 -18.81
N GLU A 113 -22.84 -23.77 -19.43
CA GLU A 113 -23.73 -24.86 -19.89
C GLU A 113 -23.63 -25.10 -21.41
N GLY A 114 -22.75 -24.37 -22.10
CA GLY A 114 -22.52 -24.51 -23.55
C GLY A 114 -21.26 -25.30 -23.94
N ILE A 115 -20.88 -26.33 -23.17
CA ILE A 115 -19.79 -27.28 -23.53
C ILE A 115 -20.27 -28.70 -23.31
#